data_AF-A0A8A3S853-F1
#
_entry.id   AF-A0A8A3S853-F1
#
_cell.length_a   1.000
_cell.length_b   1.000
_cell.length_c   1.000
_cell.angle_alpha   90.00
_cell.angle_beta   90.00
_cell.angle_gamma   90.00
#
_symmetry.space_group_name_H-M   'P 1'
#
loop_
_entity.id
_entity.type
_entity.pdbx_description
1 polymer ?
#
loop_
_entity_poly.entity_id
_entity_poly.type
_entity_poly.pdbx_seq_one_letter_code
_entity_poly.pdbx_strand_id
1 'polypeptide(L)' 'MERLDKQKIHAQESCTDVTDRLADMAVDDEPLSDESIKAIESSREDIRMGRIYTLEQVMAELKEE' A
#
# COMPACT_ATOMS: atom_id res chain seq x y z
N MET A 1 25.72 -1.06 -11.46
CA MET A 1 26.72 -1.21 -10.37
C MET A 1 27.15 0.12 -9.78
N GLU A 2 27.54 1.14 -10.56
CA GLU A 2 28.05 2.41 -10.02
C GLU A 2 27.12 3.13 -9.01
N ARG A 3 25.80 3.11 -9.22
CA ARG A 3 24.83 3.69 -8.27
C ARG A 3 24.75 2.91 -6.94
N LEU A 4 24.97 1.60 -6.97
CA LEU A 4 24.99 0.74 -5.79
C LEU A 4 26.34 0.85 -5.07
N ASP A 5 27.45 0.97 -5.83
CA ASP A 5 28.77 1.22 -5.26
C ASP A 5 28.83 2.54 -4.48
N LYS A 6 28.11 3.58 -4.93
CA LYS A 6 27.96 4.86 -4.21
C LYS A 6 27.12 4.76 -2.93
N GLN A 7 26.37 3.67 -2.75
CA GLN A 7 25.55 3.40 -1.56
C GLN A 7 26.18 2.38 -0.62
N LYS A 8 27.42 1.95 -0.89
CA LYS A 8 28.19 1.14 0.04
C LYS A 8 28.50 1.93 1.29
N ILE A 9 28.22 1.34 2.44
CA ILE A 9 28.62 1.89 3.75
C ILE A 9 30.03 1.42 4.10
N HIS A 10 30.41 0.23 3.64
CA HIS A 10 31.75 -0.33 3.81
C HIS A 10 32.41 -0.62 2.47
N ALA A 11 33.71 -0.35 2.36
CA ALA A 11 34.45 -0.53 1.10
C ALA A 11 34.45 -1.97 0.57
N GLN A 12 34.29 -2.96 1.46
CA GLN A 12 34.25 -4.40 1.15
C GLN A 12 32.82 -4.94 0.98
N GLU A 13 31.79 -4.12 1.18
CA GLU A 13 30.41 -4.53 1.04
C GLU A 13 30.15 -5.02 -0.39
N SER A 14 29.54 -6.20 -0.52
CA SER A 14 29.19 -6.73 -1.84
C SER A 14 27.96 -6.02 -2.39
N CYS A 15 27.74 -6.10 -3.71
CA CYS A 15 26.54 -5.52 -4.30
C CYS A 15 25.26 -6.16 -3.75
N THR A 16 25.31 -7.46 -3.42
CA THR A 16 24.21 -8.21 -2.82
C THR A 16 23.90 -7.69 -1.42
N ASP A 17 24.91 -7.44 -0.60
CA ASP A 17 24.71 -6.89 0.75
C ASP A 17 24.03 -5.51 0.70
N VAL A 18 24.43 -4.66 -0.27
CA VAL A 18 23.79 -3.35 -0.46
C VAL A 18 22.33 -3.52 -0.91
N THR A 19 22.04 -4.43 -1.85
CA THR A 19 20.67 -4.63 -2.33
C THR A 19 19.76 -5.19 -1.24
N ASP A 20 20.25 -6.12 -0.44
CA ASP A 20 19.46 -6.77 0.61
C ASP A 20 19.12 -5.77 1.70
N ARG A 21 20.10 -4.98 2.17
CA ARG A 21 19.83 -3.89 3.13
C ARG A 21 18.82 -2.87 2.57
N LEU A 22 18.99 -2.47 1.32
CA LEU A 22 18.08 -1.49 0.70
C LEU A 22 16.67 -2.06 0.55
N ALA A 23 16.54 -3.36 0.24
CA ALA A 23 15.26 -4.04 0.22
C ALA A 23 14.64 -4.05 1.62
N ASP A 24 15.37 -4.51 2.64
CA ASP A 24 14.90 -4.58 4.03
C ASP A 24 14.45 -3.21 4.56
N MET A 25 15.11 -2.11 4.17
CA MET A 25 14.70 -0.76 4.55
C MET A 25 13.47 -0.24 3.78
N ALA A 26 13.24 -0.76 2.57
CA ALA A 26 12.16 -0.33 1.70
C ALA A 26 10.90 -1.18 1.88
N VAL A 27 11.04 -2.40 2.40
CA VAL A 27 9.90 -3.23 2.78
C VAL A 27 9.29 -2.65 4.05
N ASP A 28 8.02 -2.27 3.94
CA ASP A 28 7.20 -1.98 5.09
C ASP A 28 6.59 -3.30 5.60
N ASP A 29 7.18 -3.82 6.67
CA ASP A 29 6.72 -5.02 7.36
C ASP A 29 5.64 -4.73 8.41
N GLU A 30 5.18 -3.48 8.54
CA GLU A 30 4.13 -3.13 9.49
C GLU A 30 2.81 -3.83 9.09
N PRO A 31 2.24 -4.68 9.96
CA PRO A 31 0.95 -5.28 9.68
C PRO A 31 -0.14 -4.21 9.68
N LEU A 32 -1.18 -4.43 8.89
CA LEU A 32 -2.36 -3.57 8.96
C LEU A 32 -2.93 -3.53 10.38
N SER A 33 -3.30 -2.33 10.83
CA SER A 33 -4.00 -2.17 12.10
C SER A 33 -5.35 -2.91 12.09
N ASP A 34 -5.80 -3.33 13.28
CA ASP A 34 -7.13 -3.95 13.44
C ASP A 34 -8.27 -3.07 12.91
N GLU A 35 -8.13 -1.75 13.04
CA GLU A 35 -9.10 -0.79 12.51
C GLU A 35 -9.13 -0.81 10.98
N SER A 36 -7.96 -0.79 10.34
CA SER A 36 -7.86 -0.88 8.89
C SER A 36 -8.41 -2.20 8.36
N ILE A 37 -8.13 -3.31 9.04
CA ILE A 37 -8.67 -4.64 8.68
C ILE A 37 -10.19 -4.63 8.79
N LYS A 38 -10.76 -4.16 9.90
CA LYS A 38 -12.22 -4.07 10.07
C LYS A 38 -12.89 -3.19 9.03
N ALA A 39 -12.28 -2.06 8.68
CA ALA A 39 -12.79 -1.17 7.64
C ALA A 39 -12.86 -1.89 6.28
N ILE A 40 -11.80 -2.61 5.90
CA ILE A 40 -11.75 -3.42 4.68
C ILE A 40 -12.84 -4.49 4.70
N GLU A 41 -13.00 -5.22 5.81
CA GLU A 41 -14.02 -6.25 5.95
C GLU A 41 -15.44 -5.69 5.80
N SER A 42 -15.72 -4.54 6.42
CA SER A 42 -17.00 -3.84 6.27
C SER A 42 -17.26 -3.46 4.82
N SER A 43 -16.29 -2.83 4.15
CA SER A 43 -16.44 -2.45 2.74
C SER A 43 -16.65 -3.66 1.83
N ARG A 44 -16.01 -4.80 2.12
CA ARG A 44 -16.24 -6.05 1.38
C ARG A 44 -17.66 -6.55 1.56
N GLU A 45 -18.22 -6.43 2.76
CA GLU A 45 -19.58 -6.83 3.07
C GLU A 45 -20.61 -5.90 2.42
N ASP A 46 -20.36 -4.59 2.41
CA ASP A 46 -21.15 -3.61 1.65
C ASP A 46 -21.23 -3.97 0.16
N ILE A 47 -20.09 -4.27 -0.45
CA ILE A 47 -20.01 -4.70 -1.85
C ILE A 47 -20.81 -5.98 -2.08
N ARG A 48 -20.69 -6.99 -1.20
CA ARG A 48 -21.45 -8.25 -1.33
C ARG A 48 -22.96 -8.03 -1.25
N MET A 49 -23.41 -7.11 -0.41
CA MET A 49 -24.83 -6.76 -0.31
C MET A 49 -25.32 -5.80 -1.40
N GLY A 50 -24.45 -5.43 -2.36
CA GLY A 50 -24.81 -4.52 -3.43
C GLY A 50 -25.01 -3.08 -2.94
N ARG A 51 -24.48 -2.72 -1.76
CA ARG A 51 -24.45 -1.34 -1.25
C ARG A 51 -23.35 -0.54 -1.96
N ILE A 52 -23.51 -0.40 -3.27
CA ILE A 52 -22.61 0.34 -4.14
C ILE A 52 -23.42 1.37 -4.91
N TYR A 53 -22.84 2.56 -5.07
CA TYR A 53 -23.41 3.62 -5.86
C TYR A 53 -22.52 3.90 -7.06
N THR A 54 -23.12 3.98 -8.24
CA THR A 54 -22.43 4.52 -9.41
C THR A 54 -22.36 6.04 -9.29
N LEU A 55 -21.39 6.64 -9.97
CA LEU A 55 -21.29 8.10 -10.06
C LEU A 55 -22.60 8.74 -10.55
N GLU A 56 -23.28 8.11 -11.51
CA GLU A 56 -24.57 8.60 -12.03
C GLU A 56 -25.65 8.61 -10.95
N GLN A 57 -25.75 7.55 -10.14
CA GLN A 57 -26.71 7.47 -9.03
C GLN A 57 -26.46 8.55 -7.99
N VAL A 58 -25.19 8.77 -7.59
CA VAL A 58 -24.83 9.85 -6.65
C VAL A 58 -25.18 11.22 -7.22
N MET A 59 -24.89 11.45 -8.50
CA MET A 59 -25.17 12.73 -9.17
C MET A 59 -26.67 12.98 -9.37
N ALA A 60 -27.50 11.94 -9.42
CA ALA A 60 -28.95 12.07 -9.45
C ALA A 60 -29.48 12.50 -8.08
N GLU A 61 -29.08 11.82 -7.00
CA GLU A 61 -29.50 12.16 -5.62
C GLU A 61 -29.12 13.60 -5.24
N LEU A 62 -27.88 14.03 -5.54
CA LEU A 62 -27.41 15.38 -5.23
C LEU A 62 -28.10 16.51 -6.02
N LYS A 63 -28.80 16.19 -7.11
CA LYS A 63 -29.57 17.17 -7.90
C LYS A 63 -31.03 17.30 -7.46
N GLU A 64 -31.51 16.36 -6.64
CA GLU A 64 -32.87 16.34 -6.09
C GLU A 64 -32.98 17.07 -4.74
N GLU A 65 -31.85 17.49 -4.15
CA GLU A 65 -31.74 18.41 -2.99
C GLU A 65 -31.67 19.89 -3.40
#